data_AF-A0A1S1J0L5-F1
#
_entry.id   AF-A0A1S1J0L5-F1
#
_cell.length_a   1.000
_cell.length_b   1.000
_cell.length_c   1.000
_cell.angle_alpha   90.00
_cell.angle_beta   90.00
_cell.angle_gamma   90.00
#
_symmetry.space_group_name_H-M   'P 1'
#
loop_
_entity.id
_entity.type
_entity.pdbx_description
1 polymer ?
#
loop_
_entity_poly.entity_id
_entity_poly.type
_entity_poly.pdbx_seq_one_letter_code
_entity_poly.pdbx_strand_id
1 'polypeptide(L)'
;MKNLKMKPRLIALFALAIGFLTLSWGMVGHERINKAAVMALPHPLQVFFYNHIDFITQEASVPDIRKYALNYKDENPRHYFDMESFGNPADFPQTLEAAKQKYDAKFLNENGILPWYIEEMMVKLTKAFKEKNRAEILFLAADLGHYVGDAHMPLHTSSNHDGQLSDQKGIHSLWESRLPELFVKNYRLNVPQAQYYEDVHKATWDMINDTHSLVQPLLDVDKKLRTTTPENETFKMDADGKVLKSKYNTAIFSDEYAKKLHKELNGMVENQMKKAIAATASFWYTAWVNAGKPDLSDLDAFELTQRNNQALKDDARLFQQGNLFGMKNQND
;
A
#
# COMPACT_ATOMS: atom_id res chain seq x y z
N MET A 1 -26.71 36.80 -12.62
CA MET A 1 -26.18 35.48 -12.18
C MET A 1 -26.25 34.53 -13.36
N LYS A 2 -25.12 34.14 -13.97
CA LYS A 2 -25.09 33.23 -15.11
C LYS A 2 -25.10 31.79 -14.59
N ASN A 3 -26.19 31.06 -14.85
CA ASN A 3 -26.31 29.63 -14.56
C ASN A 3 -25.44 28.82 -15.53
N LEU A 4 -24.28 28.36 -15.05
CA LEU A 4 -23.46 27.39 -15.76
C LEU A 4 -24.10 26.00 -15.63
N LYS A 5 -24.87 25.58 -16.63
CA LYS A 5 -25.25 24.18 -16.81
C LYS A 5 -24.08 23.42 -17.41
N MET A 6 -23.28 22.76 -16.58
CA MET A 6 -22.23 21.85 -17.04
C MET A 6 -22.87 20.59 -17.66
N LYS A 7 -22.46 20.23 -18.88
CA LYS A 7 -22.99 19.06 -19.59
C LYS A 7 -22.49 17.76 -18.93
N PRO A 8 -23.30 16.70 -18.83
CA PRO A 8 -22.95 15.46 -18.13
C PRO A 8 -21.67 14.77 -18.66
N ARG A 9 -21.31 15.00 -19.93
CA ARG A 9 -20.04 14.50 -20.51
C ARG A 9 -18.79 15.14 -19.89
N LEU A 10 -18.86 16.40 -19.42
CA LEU A 10 -17.76 17.08 -18.73
C LEU A 10 -17.57 16.55 -17.30
N ILE A 11 -18.63 16.07 -16.66
CA ILE A 11 -18.56 15.42 -15.34
C ILE A 11 -17.89 14.04 -15.45
N ALA A 12 -18.23 13.27 -16.48
CA ALA A 12 -17.60 11.97 -16.76
C ALA A 12 -16.11 12.10 -17.13
N LEU A 13 -15.74 13.14 -17.90
CA LEU A 13 -14.34 13.46 -18.20
C LEU A 13 -13.56 13.94 -16.96
N PHE A 14 -14.21 14.65 -16.03
CA PHE A 14 -13.58 15.04 -14.76
C PHE A 14 -13.37 13.84 -13.82
N ALA A 15 -14.32 12.91 -13.77
CA ALA A 15 -14.20 11.68 -12.98
C ALA A 15 -13.09 10.75 -13.51
N LEU A 16 -12.91 10.65 -14.83
CA LEU A 16 -11.80 9.90 -15.44
C LEU A 16 -10.43 10.58 -15.27
N ALA A 17 -10.38 11.91 -15.17
CA ALA A 17 -9.13 12.64 -14.99
C ALA A 17 -8.56 12.56 -13.56
N ILE A 18 -9.42 12.30 -12.55
CA ILE A 18 -8.99 12.07 -11.16
C ILE A 18 -8.34 10.68 -10.99
N GLY A 19 -8.62 9.72 -11.88
CA GLY A 19 -8.05 8.38 -11.85
C GLY A 19 -6.55 8.26 -12.20
N PHE A 20 -5.87 9.38 -12.49
CA PHE A 20 -4.42 9.42 -12.78
C PHE A 20 -3.64 10.26 -11.76
N LEU A 21 -4.06 10.19 -10.49
CA LEU A 21 -3.19 10.59 -9.39
C LEU A 21 -2.32 9.36 -9.06
N THR A 22 -1.02 9.50 -9.28
CA THR A 22 -0.01 8.55 -8.79
C THR A 22 0.05 8.73 -7.28
N LEU A 23 -0.77 7.91 -6.63
CA LEU A 23 -0.90 7.73 -5.21
C LEU A 23 0.12 6.66 -4.80
N SER A 24 0.72 6.81 -3.63
CA SER A 24 1.78 5.92 -3.14
C SER A 24 1.27 4.47 -3.09
N TRP A 25 2.13 3.50 -3.46
CA TRP A 25 1.69 2.29 -4.20
C TRP A 25 0.52 2.56 -5.15
N GLY A 26 0.78 2.84 -6.42
CA GLY A 26 -0.28 3.17 -7.38
C GLY A 26 -1.49 2.24 -7.20
N MET A 27 -2.68 2.80 -6.95
CA MET A 27 -3.93 2.20 -6.41
C MET A 27 -4.03 0.66 -6.46
N VAL A 28 -3.67 0.07 -7.60
CA VAL A 28 -3.43 -1.37 -7.82
C VAL A 28 -2.68 -2.05 -6.66
N GLY A 29 -1.57 -1.50 -6.15
CA GLY A 29 -0.78 -2.14 -5.09
C GLY A 29 -1.59 -2.36 -3.81
N HIS A 30 -2.11 -1.29 -3.24
CA HIS A 30 -2.93 -1.32 -2.02
C HIS A 30 -4.21 -2.14 -2.19
N GLU A 31 -4.93 -1.98 -3.31
CA GLU A 31 -6.12 -2.78 -3.61
C GLU A 31 -5.80 -4.28 -3.58
N ARG A 32 -4.70 -4.70 -4.22
CA ARG A 32 -4.31 -6.12 -4.28
C ARG A 32 -3.88 -6.64 -2.92
N ILE A 33 -3.15 -5.83 -2.15
CA ILE A 33 -2.71 -6.19 -0.80
C ILE A 33 -3.92 -6.43 0.11
N ASN A 34 -4.82 -5.44 0.22
CA ASN A 34 -5.99 -5.54 1.10
C ASN A 34 -6.92 -6.68 0.67
N LYS A 35 -7.17 -6.82 -0.63
CA LYS A 35 -8.03 -7.88 -1.16
C LYS A 35 -7.46 -9.28 -0.88
N ALA A 36 -6.15 -9.46 -1.04
CA ALA A 36 -5.48 -10.71 -0.72
C ALA A 36 -5.43 -10.99 0.79
N ALA A 37 -5.28 -9.95 1.61
CA ALA A 37 -5.23 -10.07 3.06
C ALA A 37 -6.53 -10.67 3.61
N VAL A 38 -7.70 -10.31 3.04
CA VAL A 38 -8.99 -10.94 3.36
C VAL A 38 -8.93 -12.47 3.22
N MET A 39 -8.26 -12.96 2.16
CA MET A 39 -8.15 -14.39 1.88
C MET A 39 -7.18 -15.12 2.82
N ALA A 40 -6.26 -14.39 3.46
CA ALA A 40 -5.32 -14.93 4.44
C ALA A 40 -5.88 -14.96 5.87
N LEU A 41 -7.09 -14.44 6.12
CA LEU A 41 -7.69 -14.43 7.45
C LEU A 41 -8.21 -15.81 7.89
N PRO A 42 -8.28 -16.08 9.21
CA PRO A 42 -9.00 -17.25 9.73
C PRO A 42 -10.50 -17.14 9.44
N HIS A 43 -11.18 -18.29 9.39
CA HIS A 43 -12.54 -18.40 8.84
C HIS A 43 -13.57 -17.38 9.38
N PRO A 44 -13.68 -17.11 10.70
CA PRO A 44 -14.66 -16.14 11.20
C PRO A 44 -14.45 -14.72 10.66
N LEU A 45 -13.19 -14.26 10.62
CA LEU A 45 -12.83 -12.97 10.06
C LEU A 45 -12.94 -12.97 8.54
N GLN A 46 -12.50 -14.04 7.88
CA GLN A 46 -12.56 -14.17 6.43
C GLN A 46 -13.99 -14.03 5.91
N VAL A 47 -14.98 -14.68 6.55
CA VAL A 47 -16.39 -14.56 6.15
C VAL A 47 -16.88 -13.10 6.29
N PHE A 48 -16.64 -12.48 7.44
CA PHE A 48 -17.03 -11.10 7.70
C PHE A 48 -16.39 -10.13 6.69
N PHE A 49 -15.07 -10.17 6.51
CA PHE A 49 -14.38 -9.27 5.58
C PHE A 49 -14.70 -9.56 4.11
N TYR A 50 -14.93 -10.83 3.75
CA TYR A 50 -15.30 -11.18 2.37
C TYR A 50 -16.67 -10.63 1.98
N ASN A 51 -17.61 -10.51 2.93
CA ASN A 51 -18.88 -9.84 2.67
C ASN A 51 -18.73 -8.38 2.23
N HIS A 52 -17.61 -7.75 2.58
CA HIS A 52 -17.28 -6.35 2.28
C HIS A 52 -16.02 -6.22 1.43
N ILE A 53 -15.63 -7.27 0.69
CA ILE A 53 -14.33 -7.32 0.02
C ILE A 53 -14.12 -6.17 -0.98
N ASP A 54 -15.17 -5.75 -1.68
CA ASP A 54 -15.09 -4.63 -2.62
C ASP A 54 -14.83 -3.30 -1.90
N PHE A 55 -15.46 -3.09 -0.74
CA PHE A 55 -15.22 -1.93 0.11
C PHE A 55 -13.78 -1.93 0.62
N ILE A 56 -13.34 -3.04 1.22
CA ILE A 56 -11.96 -3.18 1.74
C ILE A 56 -10.90 -2.97 0.65
N THR A 57 -11.21 -3.39 -0.58
CA THR A 57 -10.33 -3.19 -1.75
C THR A 57 -10.27 -1.72 -2.13
N GLN A 58 -11.42 -1.07 -2.38
CA GLN A 58 -11.47 0.32 -2.88
C GLN A 58 -10.98 1.33 -1.83
N GLU A 59 -11.34 1.12 -0.58
CA GLU A 59 -10.95 1.99 0.54
C GLU A 59 -9.44 1.92 0.83
N ALA A 60 -8.74 0.90 0.33
CA ALA A 60 -7.30 0.76 0.47
C ALA A 60 -6.51 1.94 -0.14
N SER A 61 -7.11 2.73 -1.03
CA SER A 61 -6.48 3.91 -1.65
C SER A 61 -6.91 5.23 -1.02
N VAL A 62 -7.83 5.22 -0.04
CA VAL A 62 -8.42 6.44 0.52
C VAL A 62 -7.44 7.30 1.32
N PRO A 63 -6.50 6.76 2.12
CA PRO A 63 -5.49 7.58 2.78
C PRO A 63 -4.75 8.51 1.81
N ASP A 64 -4.37 7.98 0.67
CA ASP A 64 -3.76 8.73 -0.39
C ASP A 64 -4.70 9.77 -1.04
N ILE A 65 -5.98 9.44 -1.22
CA ILE A 65 -6.98 10.44 -1.63
C ILE A 65 -7.07 11.58 -0.59
N ARG A 66 -6.98 11.29 0.71
CA ARG A 66 -6.97 12.33 1.76
C ARG A 66 -5.75 13.23 1.64
N LYS A 67 -4.58 12.66 1.35
CA LYS A 67 -3.32 13.37 1.13
C LYS A 67 -3.39 14.29 -0.10
N TYR A 68 -3.74 13.76 -1.27
CA TYR A 68 -3.61 14.51 -2.53
C TYR A 68 -4.87 15.30 -2.94
N ALA A 69 -6.07 14.76 -2.72
CA ALA A 69 -7.32 15.38 -3.19
C ALA A 69 -7.96 16.28 -2.12
N LEU A 70 -7.90 15.87 -0.85
CA LEU A 70 -8.47 16.65 0.26
C LEU A 70 -7.45 17.58 0.92
N ASN A 71 -6.16 17.46 0.58
CA ASN A 71 -5.06 18.26 1.12
C ASN A 71 -5.07 18.28 2.66
N TYR A 72 -5.38 17.14 3.27
CA TYR A 72 -5.38 17.00 4.72
C TYR A 72 -3.92 16.95 5.19
N LYS A 73 -3.44 18.08 5.72
CA LYS A 73 -2.00 18.29 6.00
C LYS A 73 -1.41 17.25 6.95
N ASP A 74 -2.20 16.76 7.89
CA ASP A 74 -1.74 15.77 8.88
C ASP A 74 -1.65 14.36 8.28
N GLU A 75 -2.18 14.14 7.07
CA GLU A 75 -2.14 12.82 6.43
C GLU A 75 -0.76 12.49 5.88
N ASN A 76 -0.11 13.44 5.20
CA ASN A 76 1.16 13.23 4.53
C ASN A 76 2.21 12.47 5.36
N PRO A 77 2.55 12.87 6.60
CA PRO A 77 3.58 12.18 7.39
C PRO A 77 3.18 10.77 7.83
N ARG A 78 1.93 10.33 7.64
CA ARG A 78 1.48 8.99 8.05
C ARG A 78 1.89 7.90 7.07
N HIS A 79 2.36 8.26 5.88
CA HIS A 79 2.69 7.32 4.79
C HIS A 79 4.15 6.89 4.76
N TYR A 80 5.02 7.51 5.57
CA TYR A 80 6.45 7.24 5.49
C TYR A 80 7.15 7.47 6.83
N PHE A 81 8.41 7.04 6.88
CA PHE A 81 9.32 7.27 7.98
C PHE A 81 10.75 7.32 7.42
N ASP A 82 11.29 8.52 7.29
CA ASP A 82 12.62 8.77 6.73
C ASP A 82 13.69 8.37 7.75
N MET A 83 13.95 7.07 7.86
CA MET A 83 14.69 6.45 8.95
C MET A 83 16.06 7.10 9.18
N GLU A 84 16.77 7.52 8.12
CA GLU A 84 18.08 8.15 8.24
C GLU A 84 18.02 9.55 8.89
N SER A 85 16.88 10.24 8.81
CA SER A 85 16.71 11.56 9.42
C SER A 85 16.60 11.50 10.94
N PHE A 86 16.16 10.37 11.51
CA PHE A 86 15.93 10.21 12.95
C PHE A 86 17.21 9.89 13.74
N GLY A 87 18.33 9.65 13.05
CA GLY A 87 19.63 9.34 13.65
C GLY A 87 19.80 7.86 13.96
N ASN A 88 20.41 7.55 15.11
CA ASN A 88 20.69 6.16 15.50
C ASN A 88 19.38 5.42 15.84
N PRO A 89 19.08 4.26 15.21
CA PRO A 89 17.88 3.47 15.50
C PRO A 89 17.71 3.07 16.96
N ALA A 90 18.83 2.92 17.70
CA ALA A 90 18.78 2.61 19.14
C ALA A 90 18.13 3.73 19.98
N ASP A 91 18.09 4.96 19.45
CA ASP A 91 17.55 6.13 20.13
C ASP A 91 16.10 6.45 19.70
N PHE A 92 15.50 5.62 18.84
CA PHE A 92 14.15 5.88 18.33
C PHE A 92 13.11 5.82 19.48
N PRO A 93 12.25 6.85 19.59
CA PRO A 93 11.19 6.86 20.58
C PRO A 93 10.26 5.66 20.44
N GLN A 94 9.94 5.02 21.57
CA GLN A 94 9.07 3.84 21.58
C GLN A 94 7.60 4.18 21.30
N THR A 95 7.17 5.42 21.55
CA THR A 95 5.78 5.85 21.36
C THR A 95 5.71 7.17 20.59
N LEU A 96 4.56 7.44 19.96
CA LEU A 96 4.35 8.73 19.29
C LEU A 96 4.47 9.90 20.27
N GLU A 97 3.99 9.74 21.51
CA GLU A 97 4.08 10.78 22.53
C GLU A 97 5.54 11.07 22.92
N ALA A 98 6.37 10.04 23.04
CA ALA A 98 7.81 10.24 23.24
C ALA A 98 8.46 10.88 21.99
N ALA A 99 8.01 10.55 20.78
CA ALA A 99 8.48 11.20 19.56
C ALA A 99 8.13 12.69 19.51
N LYS A 100 6.90 13.07 19.88
CA LYS A 100 6.45 14.47 19.98
C LYS A 100 7.19 15.26 21.07
N GLN A 101 7.72 14.61 22.09
CA GLN A 101 8.56 15.24 23.12
C GLN A 101 10.01 15.42 22.66
N LYS A 102 10.52 14.46 21.88
CA LYS A 102 11.91 14.47 21.40
C LYS A 102 12.11 15.36 20.17
N TYR A 103 11.15 15.38 19.26
CA TYR A 103 11.22 16.07 17.98
C TYR A 103 10.10 17.11 17.87
N ASP A 104 10.39 18.25 17.23
CA ASP A 104 9.36 19.25 16.98
C ASP A 104 8.38 18.81 15.87
N ALA A 105 7.23 19.50 15.81
CA ALA A 105 6.17 19.17 14.86
C ALA A 105 6.60 19.34 13.39
N LYS A 106 7.53 20.25 13.10
CA LYS A 106 8.03 20.46 11.73
C LYS A 106 8.84 19.24 11.31
N PHE A 107 9.76 18.80 12.17
CA PHE A 107 10.59 17.62 11.94
C PHE A 107 9.74 16.37 11.69
N LEU A 108 8.72 16.11 12.52
CA LEU A 108 7.84 14.96 12.35
C LEU A 108 6.97 15.05 11.08
N ASN A 109 6.52 16.25 10.72
CA ASN A 109 5.78 16.46 9.47
C ASN A 109 6.65 16.27 8.23
N GLU A 110 7.94 16.60 8.30
CA GLU A 110 8.88 16.47 7.18
C GLU A 110 9.38 15.03 7.04
N ASN A 111 9.62 14.32 8.14
CA ASN A 111 10.31 13.02 8.14
C ASN A 111 9.39 11.82 8.42
N GLY A 112 8.10 12.05 8.67
CA GLY A 112 7.10 11.00 8.76
C GLY A 112 7.01 10.30 10.12
N ILE A 113 5.88 9.64 10.35
CA ILE A 113 5.48 9.03 11.62
C ILE A 113 4.84 7.65 11.43
N LEU A 114 4.97 7.05 10.25
CA LEU A 114 4.28 5.81 9.86
C LEU A 114 4.31 4.67 10.92
N PRO A 115 5.46 4.28 11.51
CA PRO A 115 5.51 3.21 12.50
C PRO A 115 4.58 3.47 13.69
N TRP A 116 4.63 4.68 14.25
CA TRP A 116 3.79 5.03 15.39
C TRP A 116 2.31 5.18 14.99
N TYR A 117 2.03 5.62 13.77
CA TYR A 117 0.66 5.73 13.30
C TYR A 117 -0.02 4.37 13.09
N ILE A 118 0.74 3.35 12.64
CA ILE A 118 0.27 1.96 12.59
C ILE A 118 -0.15 1.47 13.98
N GLU A 119 0.63 1.77 15.01
CA GLU A 119 0.28 1.42 16.40
C GLU A 119 -0.98 2.14 16.88
N GLU A 120 -1.16 3.43 16.57
CA GLU A 120 -2.41 4.14 16.87
C GLU A 120 -3.62 3.51 16.16
N MET A 121 -3.46 3.13 14.89
CA MET A 121 -4.50 2.46 14.12
C MET A 121 -4.86 1.10 14.72
N MET A 122 -3.89 0.37 15.25
CA MET A 122 -4.12 -0.89 15.97
C MET A 122 -4.96 -0.69 17.23
N VAL A 123 -4.71 0.37 18.01
CA VAL A 123 -5.54 0.71 19.18
C VAL A 123 -6.99 1.00 18.76
N LYS A 124 -7.18 1.81 17.71
CA LYS A 124 -8.50 2.16 17.19
C LYS A 124 -9.25 0.94 16.67
N LEU A 125 -8.59 0.11 15.84
CA LEU A 125 -9.21 -1.08 15.26
C LEU A 125 -9.58 -2.12 16.34
N THR A 126 -8.72 -2.31 17.34
CA THR A 126 -9.02 -3.17 18.50
C THR A 126 -10.26 -2.69 19.24
N LYS A 127 -10.38 -1.38 19.47
CA LYS A 127 -11.56 -0.78 20.09
C LYS A 127 -12.82 -1.01 19.24
N ALA A 128 -12.74 -0.76 17.93
CA ALA A 128 -13.86 -0.95 17.01
C ALA A 128 -14.35 -2.41 17.00
N PHE A 129 -13.45 -3.39 17.03
CA PHE A 129 -13.81 -4.79 17.20
C PHE A 129 -14.51 -5.05 18.54
N LYS A 130 -13.97 -4.53 19.65
CA LYS A 130 -14.54 -4.71 20.99
C LYS A 130 -15.97 -4.15 21.09
N GLU A 131 -16.22 -3.03 20.44
CA GLU A 131 -17.53 -2.38 20.39
C GLU A 131 -18.44 -2.97 19.30
N LYS A 132 -17.92 -3.93 18.52
CA LYS A 132 -18.59 -4.55 17.37
C LYS A 132 -19.14 -3.52 16.37
N ASN A 133 -18.45 -2.38 16.23
CA ASN A 133 -18.84 -1.32 15.31
C ASN A 133 -18.41 -1.68 13.89
N ARG A 134 -19.30 -2.34 13.13
CA ARG A 134 -19.01 -2.83 11.76
C ARG A 134 -18.38 -1.75 10.87
N ALA A 135 -18.98 -0.57 10.81
CA ALA A 135 -18.52 0.47 9.89
C ALA A 135 -17.08 0.90 10.24
N GLU A 136 -16.81 1.12 11.52
CA GLU A 136 -15.49 1.53 12.00
C GLU A 136 -14.44 0.42 11.84
N ILE A 137 -14.81 -0.85 12.05
CA ILE A 137 -13.92 -2.00 11.76
C ILE A 137 -13.51 -1.97 10.29
N LEU A 138 -14.45 -1.83 9.36
CA LEU A 138 -14.17 -1.90 7.93
C LEU A 138 -13.28 -0.71 7.48
N PHE A 139 -13.60 0.52 7.90
CA PHE A 139 -12.80 1.70 7.56
C PHE A 139 -11.40 1.64 8.15
N LEU A 140 -11.26 1.34 9.44
CA LEU A 140 -9.96 1.28 10.10
C LEU A 140 -9.11 0.12 9.59
N ALA A 141 -9.71 -1.02 9.24
CA ALA A 141 -8.98 -2.13 8.65
C ALA A 141 -8.45 -1.77 7.25
N ALA A 142 -9.27 -1.15 6.39
CA ALA A 142 -8.84 -0.74 5.07
C ALA A 142 -7.68 0.28 5.14
N ASP A 143 -7.82 1.29 5.98
CA ASP A 143 -6.78 2.30 6.25
C ASP A 143 -5.51 1.65 6.82
N LEU A 144 -5.63 0.78 7.84
CA LEU A 144 -4.47 0.10 8.39
C LEU A 144 -3.75 -0.76 7.34
N GLY A 145 -4.50 -1.42 6.44
CA GLY A 145 -3.93 -2.17 5.34
C GLY A 145 -3.15 -1.29 4.34
N HIS A 146 -3.59 -0.05 4.13
CA HIS A 146 -2.85 0.94 3.35
C HIS A 146 -1.50 1.25 3.99
N TYR A 147 -1.49 1.69 5.25
CA TYR A 147 -0.25 2.07 5.95
C TYR A 147 0.72 0.89 6.12
N VAL A 148 0.21 -0.32 6.36
CA VAL A 148 1.03 -1.53 6.35
C VAL A 148 1.59 -1.81 4.96
N GLY A 149 0.83 -1.54 3.90
CA GLY A 149 1.32 -1.55 2.52
C GLY A 149 2.50 -0.58 2.35
N ASP A 150 2.32 0.69 2.69
CA ASP A 150 3.37 1.73 2.64
C ASP A 150 4.63 1.31 3.40
N ALA A 151 4.48 0.71 4.57
CA ALA A 151 5.61 0.21 5.37
C ALA A 151 6.41 -0.93 4.70
N HIS A 152 5.91 -1.53 3.62
CA HIS A 152 6.60 -2.50 2.78
C HIS A 152 7.16 -1.91 1.48
N MET A 153 7.04 -0.60 1.26
CA MET A 153 7.69 0.11 0.18
C MET A 153 9.06 0.62 0.66
N PRO A 154 10.20 0.13 0.12
CA PRO A 154 11.53 0.50 0.62
C PRO A 154 11.74 2.02 0.73
N LEU A 155 11.38 2.78 -0.29
CA LEU A 155 11.57 4.23 -0.34
C LEU A 155 10.57 5.03 0.52
N HIS A 156 9.57 4.40 1.14
CA HIS A 156 8.77 5.02 2.22
C HIS A 156 9.46 4.94 3.58
N THR A 157 10.60 4.23 3.65
CA THR A 157 11.40 4.13 4.86
C THR A 157 12.70 4.95 4.77
N SER A 158 12.87 5.77 3.72
CA SER A 158 14.13 6.46 3.43
C SER A 158 13.93 7.91 3.00
N SER A 159 14.78 8.77 3.55
CA SER A 159 14.94 10.17 3.14
C SER A 159 15.31 10.31 1.65
N ASN A 160 15.91 9.28 1.03
CA ASN A 160 16.12 9.21 -0.41
C ASN A 160 14.88 8.70 -1.17
N HIS A 161 13.71 9.20 -0.77
CA HIS A 161 12.37 8.77 -1.16
C HIS A 161 12.13 8.59 -2.67
N ASP A 162 12.69 9.47 -3.50
CA ASP A 162 12.58 9.44 -4.95
C ASP A 162 13.95 9.28 -5.62
N GLY A 163 14.99 8.83 -4.90
CA GLY A 163 16.34 8.75 -5.45
C GLY A 163 16.98 10.13 -5.68
N GLN A 164 16.40 11.20 -5.12
CA GLN A 164 16.84 12.58 -5.30
C GLN A 164 18.21 12.89 -4.68
N LEU A 165 18.66 12.07 -3.73
CA LEU A 165 19.97 12.21 -3.06
C LEU A 165 21.06 11.39 -3.76
N SER A 166 20.72 10.58 -4.77
CA SER A 166 21.65 9.69 -5.48
C SER A 166 21.57 9.74 -7.02
N ASP A 167 20.95 10.80 -7.56
CA ASP A 167 20.71 11.04 -9.00
C ASP A 167 19.86 9.96 -9.69
N GLN A 168 18.80 9.51 -9.00
CA GLN A 168 17.89 8.45 -9.45
C GLN A 168 16.43 8.89 -9.46
N LYS A 169 16.20 10.21 -9.57
CA LYS A 169 14.87 10.84 -9.54
C LYS A 169 13.84 10.07 -10.38
N GLY A 170 12.65 9.85 -9.81
CA GLY A 170 11.55 9.09 -10.41
C GLY A 170 11.50 7.61 -10.02
N ILE A 171 12.52 7.07 -9.34
CA ILE A 171 12.57 5.65 -8.95
C ILE A 171 11.41 5.25 -8.01
N HIS A 172 10.88 6.20 -7.24
CA HIS A 172 9.72 5.99 -6.37
C HIS A 172 8.51 5.47 -7.14
N SER A 173 8.03 6.31 -8.07
CA SER A 173 6.87 6.02 -8.92
C SER A 173 7.11 4.80 -9.82
N LEU A 174 8.36 4.58 -10.24
CA LEU A 174 8.73 3.43 -11.05
C LEU A 174 8.50 2.14 -10.24
N TRP A 175 9.03 2.08 -9.01
CA TRP A 175 8.91 0.90 -8.16
C TRP A 175 7.48 0.66 -7.68
N GLU A 176 6.82 1.68 -7.14
CA GLU A 176 5.52 1.50 -6.44
C GLU A 176 4.32 1.41 -7.37
N SER A 177 4.38 2.05 -8.54
CA SER A 177 3.25 2.11 -9.48
C SER A 177 3.56 1.32 -10.73
N ARG A 178 4.64 1.67 -11.44
CA ARG A 178 4.86 1.16 -12.79
C ARG A 178 5.20 -0.34 -12.80
N LEU A 179 6.01 -0.82 -11.86
CA LEU A 179 6.33 -2.25 -11.78
C LEU A 179 5.07 -3.09 -11.44
N PRO A 180 4.28 -2.80 -10.38
CA PRO A 180 3.03 -3.50 -10.14
C PRO A 180 2.05 -3.46 -11.31
N GLU A 181 1.82 -2.30 -11.95
CA GLU A 181 0.93 -2.18 -13.11
C GLU A 181 1.29 -3.15 -14.25
N LEU A 182 2.59 -3.31 -14.51
CA LEU A 182 3.09 -4.16 -15.59
C LEU A 182 3.13 -5.64 -15.22
N PHE A 183 3.47 -5.98 -13.98
CA PHE A 183 3.87 -7.34 -13.62
C PHE A 183 2.97 -8.06 -12.61
N VAL A 184 2.08 -7.37 -11.90
CA VAL A 184 1.27 -7.98 -10.80
C VAL A 184 0.43 -9.16 -11.26
N LYS A 185 0.01 -9.18 -12.53
CA LYS A 185 -0.74 -10.30 -13.13
C LYS A 185 0.05 -11.62 -13.14
N ASN A 186 1.38 -11.55 -13.09
CA ASN A 186 2.27 -12.70 -13.09
C ASN A 186 2.72 -13.12 -11.67
N TYR A 187 2.38 -12.34 -10.64
CA TYR A 187 2.78 -12.62 -9.27
C TYR A 187 1.94 -13.72 -8.63
N ARG A 188 2.56 -14.50 -7.75
CA ARG A 188 1.94 -15.53 -6.91
C ARG A 188 1.77 -14.99 -5.49
N LEU A 189 0.65 -14.28 -5.30
CA LEU A 189 0.36 -13.51 -4.09
C LEU A 189 -0.31 -14.31 -2.97
N ASN A 190 -0.23 -15.65 -2.99
CA ASN A 190 -0.66 -16.45 -1.86
C ASN A 190 0.33 -16.36 -0.70
N VAL A 191 -0.23 -16.30 0.50
CA VAL A 191 0.53 -16.24 1.75
C VAL A 191 -0.06 -17.20 2.76
N PRO A 192 0.70 -17.59 3.81
CA PRO A 192 0.15 -18.33 4.93
C PRO A 192 -1.01 -17.58 5.60
N GLN A 193 -1.82 -18.33 6.37
CA GLN A 193 -2.86 -17.71 7.19
C GLN A 193 -2.25 -16.72 8.19
N ALA A 194 -3.00 -15.65 8.49
CA ALA A 194 -2.67 -14.60 9.43
C ALA A 194 -2.15 -15.16 10.78
N GLN A 195 -1.13 -14.52 11.33
CA GLN A 195 -0.51 -14.88 12.60
C GLN A 195 -0.83 -13.81 13.65
N TYR A 196 -0.89 -14.23 14.91
CA TYR A 196 -1.05 -13.29 16.02
C TYR A 196 0.29 -12.66 16.36
N TYR A 197 0.33 -11.34 16.48
CA TYR A 197 1.48 -10.62 17.01
C TYR A 197 1.33 -10.43 18.52
N GLU A 198 2.18 -11.11 19.28
CA GLU A 198 2.26 -10.95 20.75
C GLU A 198 2.68 -9.53 21.14
N ASP A 199 3.55 -8.93 20.33
CA ASP A 199 4.04 -7.57 20.47
C ASP A 199 3.89 -6.82 19.14
N VAL A 200 2.86 -5.96 19.09
CA VAL A 200 2.55 -5.12 17.93
C VAL A 200 3.66 -4.12 17.65
N HIS A 201 4.29 -3.57 18.70
CA HIS A 201 5.39 -2.61 18.55
C HIS A 201 6.58 -3.31 17.87
N LYS A 202 6.99 -4.46 18.41
CA LYS A 202 8.07 -5.25 17.82
C LYS A 202 7.75 -5.62 16.35
N ALA A 203 6.54 -6.10 16.05
CA ALA A 203 6.15 -6.45 14.70
C ALA A 203 6.22 -5.27 13.72
N THR A 204 5.79 -4.08 14.15
CA THR A 204 5.88 -2.85 13.35
C THR A 204 7.33 -2.47 13.05
N TRP A 205 8.20 -2.47 14.06
CA TRP A 205 9.61 -2.09 13.86
C TRP A 205 10.41 -3.15 13.11
N ASP A 206 10.17 -4.44 13.32
CA ASP A 206 10.76 -5.51 12.52
C ASP A 206 10.44 -5.31 11.03
N MET A 207 9.18 -5.00 10.70
CA MET A 207 8.71 -4.72 9.34
C MET A 207 9.40 -3.51 8.70
N ILE A 208 9.53 -2.40 9.46
CA ILE A 208 10.18 -1.18 8.97
C ILE A 208 11.67 -1.42 8.73
N ASN A 209 12.36 -2.09 9.65
CA ASN A 209 13.79 -2.40 9.51
C ASN A 209 14.07 -3.37 8.34
N ASP A 210 13.25 -4.42 8.20
CA ASP A 210 13.35 -5.37 7.09
C ASP A 210 13.15 -4.66 5.74
N THR A 211 12.14 -3.80 5.64
CA THR A 211 11.87 -3.04 4.41
C THR A 211 12.96 -2.02 4.11
N HIS A 212 13.46 -1.32 5.13
CA HIS A 212 14.54 -0.34 4.98
C HIS A 212 15.84 -0.99 4.48
N SER A 213 16.12 -2.23 4.88
CA SER A 213 17.29 -2.97 4.39
C SER A 213 17.33 -3.15 2.86
N LEU A 214 16.19 -2.98 2.18
CA LEU A 214 16.05 -3.11 0.73
C LEU A 214 16.29 -1.79 -0.03
N VAL A 215 16.39 -0.66 0.66
CA VAL A 215 16.62 0.67 0.05
C VAL A 215 17.93 0.68 -0.73
N GLN A 216 19.04 0.30 -0.10
CA GLN A 216 20.35 0.31 -0.74
C GLN A 216 20.41 -0.68 -1.93
N PRO A 217 19.99 -1.96 -1.78
CA PRO A 217 19.89 -2.88 -2.92
C PRO A 217 19.06 -2.36 -4.10
N LEU A 218 17.90 -1.75 -3.82
CA LEU A 218 17.04 -1.16 -4.87
C LEU A 218 17.77 -0.03 -5.61
N LEU A 219 18.36 0.90 -4.88
CA LEU A 219 19.07 2.04 -5.45
C LEU A 219 20.32 1.60 -6.21
N ASP A 220 21.08 0.63 -5.71
CA ASP A 220 22.27 0.11 -6.40
C ASP A 220 21.92 -0.54 -7.74
N VAL A 221 20.85 -1.34 -7.78
CA VAL A 221 20.38 -1.97 -9.02
C VAL A 221 19.96 -0.91 -10.03
N ASP A 222 19.15 0.06 -9.62
CA ASP A 222 18.72 1.14 -10.52
C ASP A 222 19.91 2.00 -10.99
N LYS A 223 20.86 2.36 -10.11
CA LYS A 223 22.06 3.13 -10.47
C LYS A 223 22.91 2.40 -11.49
N LYS A 224 23.13 1.10 -11.30
CA LYS A 224 23.86 0.24 -12.24
C LYS A 224 23.17 0.25 -13.60
N LEU A 225 21.85 0.02 -13.64
CA LEU A 225 21.08 -0.02 -14.89
C LEU A 225 21.09 1.30 -15.64
N ARG A 226 20.93 2.45 -14.94
CA ARG A 226 21.02 3.78 -15.57
C ARG A 226 22.39 4.08 -16.16
N THR A 227 23.45 3.57 -15.52
CA THR A 227 24.82 3.78 -16.01
C THR A 227 25.09 2.97 -17.28
N THR A 228 24.43 1.82 -17.45
CA THR A 228 24.65 0.92 -18.59
C THR A 228 23.59 1.01 -19.68
N THR A 229 22.51 1.74 -19.47
CA THR A 229 21.38 1.84 -20.40
C THR A 229 21.34 3.24 -21.03
N PRO A 230 21.34 3.36 -22.37
CA PRO A 230 21.18 4.64 -23.04
C PRO A 230 19.93 5.41 -22.59
N GLU A 231 19.97 6.75 -22.64
CA GLU A 231 18.85 7.59 -22.17
C GLU A 231 17.54 7.32 -22.94
N ASN A 232 17.64 7.09 -24.25
CA ASN A 232 16.52 6.73 -25.14
C ASN A 232 15.97 5.32 -24.93
N GLU A 233 16.67 4.48 -24.17
CA GLU A 233 16.14 3.20 -23.69
C GLU A 233 15.65 3.29 -22.24
N THR A 234 16.15 4.24 -21.45
CA THR A 234 15.74 4.44 -20.05
C THR A 234 14.38 5.13 -19.96
N PHE A 235 14.19 6.16 -20.78
CA PHE A 235 12.99 6.98 -20.78
C PHE A 235 12.26 6.92 -22.12
N LYS A 236 10.95 7.18 -22.09
CA LYS A 236 10.16 7.40 -23.30
C LYS A 236 10.59 8.71 -23.95
N MET A 237 10.68 8.72 -25.26
CA MET A 237 11.02 9.89 -26.05
C MET A 237 9.77 10.44 -26.76
N ASP A 238 9.69 11.76 -26.92
CA ASP A 238 8.68 12.43 -27.74
C ASP A 238 9.05 12.39 -29.24
N ALA A 239 8.20 12.98 -30.08
CA ALA A 239 8.40 12.99 -31.53
C ALA A 239 9.66 13.75 -31.98
N ASP A 240 10.18 14.64 -31.13
CA ASP A 240 11.39 15.44 -31.39
C ASP A 240 12.66 14.75 -30.81
N GLY A 241 12.51 13.54 -30.27
CA GLY A 241 13.61 12.78 -29.66
C GLY A 241 14.03 13.27 -28.27
N LYS A 242 13.19 14.05 -27.59
CA LYS A 242 13.44 14.51 -26.21
C LYS A 242 12.75 13.62 -25.20
N VAL A 243 13.28 13.57 -23.98
CA VAL A 243 12.67 12.80 -22.88
C VAL A 243 11.25 13.30 -22.62
N LEU A 244 10.28 12.39 -22.76
CA LEU A 244 8.88 12.63 -22.47
C LEU A 244 8.72 12.82 -20.96
N LYS A 245 7.98 13.86 -20.59
CA LYS A 245 7.72 14.19 -19.18
C LYS A 245 6.23 14.12 -18.85
N SER A 246 5.94 13.77 -17.61
CA SER A 246 4.58 13.80 -17.06
C SER A 246 4.08 15.24 -16.87
N LYS A 247 2.80 15.39 -16.51
CA LYS A 247 2.20 16.68 -16.13
C LYS A 247 2.94 17.40 -14.99
N TYR A 248 3.75 16.68 -14.21
CA TYR A 248 4.55 17.21 -13.10
C TYR A 248 6.02 17.40 -13.47
N ASN A 249 6.36 17.41 -14.76
CA ASN A 249 7.72 17.61 -15.28
C ASN A 249 8.72 16.51 -14.84
N THR A 250 8.23 15.30 -14.56
CA THR A 250 9.06 14.11 -14.25
C THR A 250 9.24 13.25 -15.50
N ALA A 251 10.44 12.76 -15.75
CA ALA A 251 10.73 11.87 -16.87
C ALA A 251 9.90 10.57 -16.77
N ILE A 252 9.38 10.10 -17.91
CA ILE A 252 8.58 8.86 -17.96
C ILE A 252 9.48 7.71 -18.38
N PHE A 253 9.60 6.69 -17.54
CA PHE A 253 10.39 5.49 -17.85
C PHE A 253 9.79 4.69 -19.01
N SER A 254 10.67 4.07 -19.80
CA SER A 254 10.27 3.10 -20.82
C SER A 254 9.80 1.79 -20.17
N ASP A 255 9.02 1.01 -20.92
CA ASP A 255 8.56 -0.29 -20.45
C ASP A 255 9.71 -1.31 -20.48
N GLU A 256 10.66 -1.14 -21.39
CA GLU A 256 11.90 -1.91 -21.51
C GLU A 256 12.79 -1.70 -20.27
N TYR A 257 12.95 -0.46 -19.81
CA TYR A 257 13.71 -0.17 -18.59
C TYR A 257 13.02 -0.76 -17.36
N ALA A 258 11.70 -0.58 -17.24
CA ALA A 258 10.91 -1.18 -16.16
C ALA A 258 11.06 -2.72 -16.12
N LYS A 259 11.06 -3.39 -17.28
CA LYS A 259 11.32 -4.84 -17.39
C LYS A 259 12.74 -5.23 -16.94
N LYS A 260 13.76 -4.47 -17.36
CA LYS A 260 15.16 -4.70 -16.93
C LYS A 260 15.29 -4.54 -15.42
N LEU A 261 14.76 -3.45 -14.86
CA LEU A 261 14.77 -3.20 -13.42
C LEU A 261 14.05 -4.31 -12.65
N HIS A 262 12.82 -4.65 -13.04
CA HIS A 262 12.06 -5.72 -12.38
C HIS A 262 12.80 -7.05 -12.36
N LYS A 263 13.47 -7.40 -13.47
CA LYS A 263 14.29 -8.61 -13.58
C LYS A 263 15.48 -8.58 -12.62
N GLU A 264 16.26 -7.48 -12.60
CA GLU A 264 17.44 -7.36 -11.74
C GLU A 264 17.07 -7.25 -10.25
N LEU A 265 15.89 -6.72 -9.92
CA LEU A 265 15.33 -6.73 -8.56
C LEU A 265 14.92 -8.14 -8.09
N ASN A 266 14.96 -9.15 -8.98
CA ASN A 266 14.83 -10.56 -8.65
C ASN A 266 13.67 -10.90 -7.69
N GLY A 267 12.47 -10.40 -8.02
CA GLY A 267 11.26 -10.68 -7.25
C GLY A 267 11.05 -9.80 -6.01
N MET A 268 11.87 -8.76 -5.77
CA MET A 268 11.71 -7.84 -4.63
C MET A 268 10.29 -7.28 -4.51
N VAL A 269 9.69 -6.80 -5.61
CA VAL A 269 8.34 -6.21 -5.59
C VAL A 269 7.29 -7.24 -5.17
N GLU A 270 7.31 -8.42 -5.80
CA GLU A 270 6.40 -9.52 -5.44
C GLU A 270 6.56 -9.95 -3.98
N ASN A 271 7.82 -10.08 -3.51
CA ASN A 271 8.11 -10.47 -2.13
C ASN A 271 7.61 -9.43 -1.13
N GLN A 272 7.81 -8.13 -1.38
CA GLN A 272 7.29 -7.08 -0.52
C GLN A 272 5.76 -7.05 -0.52
N MET A 273 5.10 -7.26 -1.67
CA MET A 273 3.64 -7.41 -1.70
C MET A 273 3.17 -8.60 -0.86
N LYS A 274 3.84 -9.76 -0.94
CA LYS A 274 3.49 -10.93 -0.11
C LYS A 274 3.69 -10.66 1.38
N LYS A 275 4.79 -10.00 1.77
CA LYS A 275 5.00 -9.59 3.16
C LYS A 275 3.91 -8.62 3.63
N ALA A 276 3.55 -7.64 2.80
CA ALA A 276 2.46 -6.72 3.08
C ALA A 276 1.12 -7.43 3.27
N ILE A 277 0.76 -8.37 2.39
CA ILE A 277 -0.47 -9.17 2.51
C ILE A 277 -0.50 -9.94 3.84
N ALA A 278 0.59 -10.63 4.14
CA ALA A 278 0.70 -11.43 5.37
C ALA A 278 0.63 -10.55 6.63
N ALA A 279 1.33 -9.41 6.62
CA ALA A 279 1.33 -8.45 7.71
C ALA A 279 -0.05 -7.82 7.91
N THR A 280 -0.68 -7.31 6.86
CA THR A 280 -2.01 -6.70 6.92
C THR A 280 -3.04 -7.67 7.51
N ALA A 281 -3.06 -8.92 7.03
CA ALA A 281 -3.96 -9.95 7.59
C ALA A 281 -3.64 -10.24 9.07
N SER A 282 -2.36 -10.27 9.44
CA SER A 282 -1.90 -10.52 10.81
C SER A 282 -2.21 -9.37 11.77
N PHE A 283 -2.10 -8.11 11.34
CA PHE A 283 -2.50 -6.94 12.12
C PHE A 283 -4.01 -6.91 12.35
N TRP A 284 -4.83 -7.13 11.31
CA TRP A 284 -6.28 -7.24 11.45
C TRP A 284 -6.69 -8.36 12.41
N TYR A 285 -6.08 -9.54 12.24
CA TYR A 285 -6.31 -10.68 13.12
C TYR A 285 -5.89 -10.37 14.56
N THR A 286 -4.73 -9.75 14.76
CA THR A 286 -4.22 -9.35 16.08
C THR A 286 -5.17 -8.37 16.77
N ALA A 287 -5.69 -7.36 16.06
CA ALA A 287 -6.66 -6.42 16.61
C ALA A 287 -7.95 -7.13 17.07
N TRP A 288 -8.45 -8.09 16.29
CA TRP A 288 -9.61 -8.90 16.67
C TRP A 288 -9.34 -9.81 17.88
N VAL A 289 -8.16 -10.43 17.95
CA VAL A 289 -7.75 -11.25 19.11
C VAL A 289 -7.65 -10.38 20.37
N ASN A 290 -6.99 -9.21 20.28
CA ASN A 290 -6.85 -8.25 21.38
C ASN A 290 -8.20 -7.71 21.86
N ALA A 291 -9.20 -7.64 20.98
CA ALA A 291 -10.56 -7.28 21.32
C ALA A 291 -11.34 -8.38 22.08
N GLY A 292 -10.74 -9.56 22.29
CA GLY A 292 -11.38 -10.70 22.94
C GLY A 292 -12.11 -11.64 21.98
N LYS A 293 -11.76 -11.60 20.68
CA LYS A 293 -12.38 -12.43 19.63
C LYS A 293 -13.92 -12.31 19.58
N PRO A 294 -14.48 -11.09 19.52
CA PRO A 294 -15.93 -10.91 19.47
C PRO A 294 -16.53 -11.66 18.26
N ASP A 295 -17.69 -12.28 18.46
CA ASP A 295 -18.45 -12.89 17.37
C ASP A 295 -18.92 -11.81 16.39
N LEU A 296 -18.61 -11.99 15.11
CA LEU A 296 -18.96 -11.06 14.03
C LEU A 296 -20.15 -11.54 13.19
N SER A 297 -20.71 -12.73 13.49
CA SER A 297 -21.74 -13.38 12.67
C SER A 297 -23.07 -12.63 12.62
N ASP A 298 -23.36 -11.79 13.61
CA ASP A 298 -24.55 -10.95 13.72
C ASP A 298 -24.33 -9.52 13.17
N LEU A 299 -23.12 -9.19 12.69
CA LEU A 299 -22.82 -7.87 12.13
C LEU A 299 -23.31 -7.72 10.69
N ASP A 300 -23.57 -8.82 10.00
CA ASP A 300 -24.10 -8.84 8.64
C ASP A 300 -25.42 -9.59 8.53
N ALA A 301 -26.22 -9.22 7.53
CA ALA A 301 -27.44 -9.96 7.21
C ALA A 301 -27.10 -11.39 6.77
N PHE A 302 -27.90 -12.35 7.23
CA PHE A 302 -27.73 -13.77 6.88
C PHE A 302 -27.74 -13.99 5.36
N GLU A 303 -28.62 -13.29 4.64
CA GLU A 303 -28.79 -13.40 3.18
C GLU A 303 -27.54 -12.93 2.43
N LEU A 304 -26.82 -11.92 2.95
CA LEU A 304 -25.56 -11.44 2.37
C LEU A 304 -24.50 -12.55 2.47
N THR A 305 -24.32 -13.10 3.67
CA THR A 305 -23.37 -14.17 3.93
C THR A 305 -23.67 -15.43 3.10
N GLN A 306 -24.94 -15.81 2.98
CA GLN A 306 -25.35 -16.95 2.14
C GLN A 306 -25.05 -16.69 0.66
N ARG A 307 -25.34 -15.49 0.14
CA ARG A 307 -25.07 -15.11 -1.25
C ARG A 307 -23.58 -15.22 -1.59
N ASN A 308 -22.72 -14.81 -0.68
CA ASN A 308 -21.27 -14.77 -0.89
C ASN A 308 -20.56 -16.10 -0.62
N ASN A 309 -21.22 -17.06 0.03
CA ASN A 309 -20.59 -18.30 0.51
C ASN A 309 -19.89 -19.11 -0.59
N GLN A 310 -20.54 -19.27 -1.75
CA GLN A 310 -19.97 -20.04 -2.85
C GLN A 310 -18.78 -19.30 -3.49
N ALA A 311 -18.91 -17.99 -3.69
CA ALA A 311 -17.84 -17.16 -4.24
C ALA A 311 -16.59 -17.18 -3.34
N LEU A 312 -16.77 -17.09 -2.02
CA LEU A 312 -15.67 -17.21 -1.06
C LEU A 312 -14.94 -18.55 -1.19
N LYS A 313 -15.67 -19.67 -1.31
CA LYS A 313 -15.07 -21.00 -1.49
C LYS A 313 -14.28 -21.11 -2.80
N ASP A 314 -14.81 -20.55 -3.88
CA ASP A 314 -14.16 -20.56 -5.19
C ASP A 314 -12.87 -19.73 -5.17
N ASP A 315 -12.94 -18.53 -4.61
CA ASP A 315 -11.81 -17.62 -4.50
C ASP A 315 -10.74 -18.11 -3.52
N ALA A 316 -11.13 -18.76 -2.42
CA ALA A 316 -10.18 -19.38 -1.49
C ALA A 316 -9.34 -20.46 -2.20
N ARG A 317 -9.93 -21.24 -3.11
CA ARG A 317 -9.18 -22.24 -3.91
C ARG A 317 -8.22 -21.58 -4.88
N LEU A 318 -8.63 -20.49 -5.54
CA LEU A 318 -7.75 -19.73 -6.42
C LEU A 318 -6.58 -19.11 -5.65
N PHE A 319 -6.87 -18.51 -4.50
CA PHE A 319 -5.87 -17.95 -3.61
C PHE A 319 -4.86 -19.00 -3.17
N GLN A 320 -5.27 -20.21 -2.79
CA GLN A 320 -4.35 -21.30 -2.44
C GLN A 320 -3.37 -21.67 -3.58
N GLN A 321 -3.76 -21.46 -4.84
CA GLN A 321 -2.92 -21.71 -6.03
C GLN A 321 -2.02 -20.50 -6.40
N GLY A 322 -2.00 -19.44 -5.59
CA GLY A 322 -1.28 -18.21 -5.90
C GLY A 322 -1.99 -17.29 -6.88
N ASN A 323 -3.22 -17.61 -7.28
CA ASN A 323 -3.99 -16.79 -8.20
C ASN A 323 -4.90 -15.85 -7.40
N LEU A 324 -4.61 -14.55 -7.44
CA LEU A 324 -5.46 -13.57 -6.81
C LEU A 324 -6.69 -13.28 -7.69
N PHE A 325 -7.83 -13.91 -7.36
CA PHE A 325 -9.18 -13.82 -7.97
C PHE A 325 -9.26 -13.82 -9.48
N GLY A 326 -9.97 -14.79 -10.09
CA GLY A 326 -10.77 -14.60 -11.31
C GLY A 326 -10.15 -13.93 -12.55
N MET A 327 -8.87 -13.59 -12.56
CA MET A 327 -8.07 -13.23 -13.72
C MET A 327 -7.81 -14.54 -14.46
N LYS A 328 -8.89 -15.14 -14.97
CA LYS A 328 -8.77 -15.93 -16.19
C LYS A 328 -8.04 -15.00 -17.17
N ASN A 329 -7.01 -15.50 -17.83
CA ASN A 329 -6.56 -14.93 -19.09
C ASN A 329 -7.82 -14.71 -19.94
N GLN A 330 -8.29 -13.47 -20.04
CA GLN A 330 -8.85 -13.07 -21.31
C GLN A 330 -7.62 -12.93 -22.18
N ASN A 331 -7.53 -13.84 -23.14
CA ASN A 331 -6.48 -13.93 -24.12
C ASN A 331 -6.11 -12.54 -24.67
N ASP A 332 -4.83 -12.43 -25.01
CA ASP A 332 -4.33 -11.62 -26.13
C ASP A 332 -5.33 -11.49 -27.30
#